data_AF-X6JW19-F1
#
_entry.id   AF-X6JW19-F1
#
_cell.length_a   1.000
_cell.length_b   1.000
_cell.length_c   1.000
_cell.angle_alpha   90.00
_cell.angle_beta   90.00
_cell.angle_gamma   90.00
#
_symmetry.space_group_name_H-M   'P 1'
#
loop_
_entity.id
_entity.type
_entity.pdbx_description
1 polymer ?
#
loop_
_entity_poly.entity_id
_entity_poly.type
_entity_poly.pdbx_seq_one_letter_code
_entity_poly.pdbx_strand_id
1 'polypeptide(L)'
;MTGDAKLLRRVAEFRDADDRRRQATARTAELEEALDGLAARVRKAEKMEAKKAAAVARAFDRVMKTQAKSLEGLRAKVKVRRLWNTDEEASELQILKSLVDDIKAMGGAS
;
A
#
# COMPACT_ATOMS: atom_id res chain seq x y z
N MET A 1 -41.08 40.53 34.26
CA MET A 1 -39.77 39.90 34.59
C MET A 1 -38.79 41.00 34.94
N THR A 2 -38.13 40.92 36.09
CA THR A 2 -37.06 41.86 36.47
C THR A 2 -35.81 41.64 35.59
N GLY A 3 -34.92 42.64 35.53
CA GLY A 3 -33.65 42.55 34.79
C GLY A 3 -32.81 41.33 35.21
N ASP A 4 -32.80 41.02 36.51
CA ASP A 4 -32.04 39.91 37.07
C ASP A 4 -32.55 38.54 36.62
N ALA A 5 -33.87 38.35 36.51
CA ALA A 5 -34.43 37.10 36.01
C ALA A 5 -34.01 36.84 34.55
N LYS A 6 -33.93 37.90 33.74
CA LYS A 6 -33.45 37.82 32.36
C LYS A 6 -31.95 37.52 32.32
N LEU A 7 -31.16 38.15 33.19
CA LEU A 7 -29.73 37.89 33.32
C LEU A 7 -29.44 36.43 33.70
N LEU A 8 -30.11 35.90 34.73
CA LEU A 8 -29.94 34.52 35.18
C LEU A 8 -30.27 33.51 34.08
N ARG A 9 -31.34 33.75 33.31
CA ARG A 9 -31.68 32.91 32.14
C ARG A 9 -30.56 32.92 31.09
N ARG A 10 -30.00 34.10 30.78
CA ARG A 10 -28.90 34.21 29.80
C ARG A 10 -27.62 33.52 30.30
N VAL A 11 -27.34 33.57 31.60
CA VAL A 11 -26.20 32.84 32.19
C VAL A 11 -26.39 31.32 32.06
N ALA A 12 -27.61 30.82 32.28
CA ALA A 12 -27.91 29.40 32.08
C ALA A 12 -27.73 28.99 30.60
N GLU A 13 -28.32 29.76 29.66
CA GLU A 13 -28.16 29.53 28.22
C GLU A 13 -26.69 29.56 27.78
N PHE A 14 -25.88 30.47 28.33
CA PHE A 14 -24.44 30.53 28.07
C PHE A 14 -23.70 29.29 28.57
N ARG A 15 -23.99 28.83 29.79
CA ARG A 15 -23.35 27.63 30.36
C ARG A 15 -23.66 26.40 29.53
N ASP A 16 -24.92 26.20 29.16
CA ASP A 16 -25.33 25.08 28.30
C ASP A 16 -24.62 25.13 26.94
N ALA A 17 -24.46 26.33 26.36
CA ALA A 17 -23.75 26.50 25.10
C ALA A 17 -22.24 26.22 25.26
N ASP A 18 -21.61 26.68 26.34
CA ASP A 18 -20.19 26.41 26.60
C ASP A 18 -19.93 24.92 26.86
N ASP A 19 -20.82 24.25 27.59
CA ASP A 19 -20.72 22.80 27.83
C ASP A 19 -20.83 22.00 26.52
N ARG A 20 -21.79 22.34 25.64
CA ARG A 20 -21.88 21.74 24.29
C ARG A 20 -20.62 21.99 23.47
N ARG A 21 -20.07 23.20 23.52
CA ARG A 21 -18.82 23.55 22.82
C ARG A 21 -17.66 22.72 23.33
N ARG A 22 -17.50 22.57 24.66
CA ARG A 22 -16.45 21.75 25.27
C ARG A 22 -16.57 20.28 24.86
N GLN A 23 -17.78 19.73 24.87
CA GLN A 23 -18.03 18.35 24.42
C GLN A 23 -17.65 18.17 22.95
N ALA A 24 -18.02 19.12 22.08
CA ALA A 24 -17.65 19.09 20.67
C ALA A 24 -16.12 19.16 20.49
N THR A 25 -15.42 20.03 21.23
CA THR A 25 -13.95 20.11 21.20
C THR A 25 -13.29 18.82 21.64
N ALA A 26 -13.75 18.21 22.75
CA ALA A 26 -13.24 16.92 23.20
C ALA A 26 -13.44 15.84 22.13
N ARG A 27 -14.62 15.82 21.49
CA ARG A 27 -14.91 14.87 20.42
C ARG A 27 -14.02 15.06 19.19
N THR A 28 -13.70 16.30 18.82
CA THR A 28 -12.75 16.58 17.73
C THR A 28 -11.37 16.04 18.09
N ALA A 29 -10.88 16.27 19.31
CA ALA A 29 -9.57 15.77 19.73
C ALA A 29 -9.48 14.23 19.69
N GLU A 30 -10.53 13.52 20.14
CA GLU A 30 -10.60 12.06 20.02
C GLU A 30 -10.54 11.57 18.57
N LEU A 31 -11.21 12.28 17.66
CA LEU A 31 -11.20 11.94 16.23
C LEU A 31 -9.84 12.19 15.59
N GLU A 32 -9.16 13.27 15.96
CA GLU A 32 -7.80 13.57 15.50
C GLU A 32 -6.81 12.49 15.96
N GLU A 33 -6.86 12.08 17.23
CA GLU A 33 -6.03 10.99 17.74
C GLU A 33 -6.31 9.66 17.02
N ALA A 34 -7.58 9.35 16.75
CA ALA A 34 -7.96 8.15 16.00
C ALA A 34 -7.45 8.20 14.55
N LEU A 35 -7.49 9.36 13.91
CA LEU A 35 -6.95 9.57 12.56
C LEU A 35 -5.43 9.39 12.51
N ASP A 36 -4.71 9.94 13.49
CA ASP A 36 -3.26 9.76 13.60
C ASP A 36 -2.89 8.27 13.79
N GLY A 37 -3.65 7.56 14.63
CA GLY A 37 -3.50 6.12 14.81
C GLY A 37 -3.75 5.34 13.51
N LEU A 38 -4.79 5.70 12.76
CA LEU A 38 -5.08 5.08 11.47
C LEU A 38 -3.98 5.36 10.44
N ALA A 39 -3.53 6.61 10.32
CA ALA A 39 -2.46 7.00 9.42
C ALA A 39 -1.15 6.25 9.71
N ALA A 40 -0.81 6.05 10.99
CA ALA A 40 0.34 5.24 11.38
C ALA A 40 0.21 3.77 10.94
N ARG A 41 -0.99 3.19 11.06
CA ARG A 41 -1.27 1.81 10.62
C ARG A 41 -1.18 1.67 9.10
N VAL A 42 -1.70 2.64 8.34
CA VAL A 42 -1.60 2.68 6.88
C VAL A 42 -0.13 2.73 6.45
N ARG A 43 0.67 3.67 6.98
CA ARG A 43 2.10 3.76 6.67
C ARG A 43 2.87 2.47 6.97
N LYS A 44 2.52 1.79 8.07
CA LYS A 44 3.11 0.49 8.41
C LYS A 44 2.72 -0.59 7.38
N ALA A 45 1.46 -0.62 6.95
CA ALA A 45 0.99 -1.56 5.93
C ALA A 45 1.69 -1.32 4.59
N GLU A 46 1.77 -0.06 4.13
CA GLU A 46 2.48 0.33 2.90
C GLU A 46 3.95 -0.08 2.94
N LYS A 47 4.64 0.14 4.05
CA LYS A 47 6.04 -0.30 4.22
C LYS A 47 6.19 -1.82 4.10
N MET A 48 5.24 -2.58 4.66
CA MET A 48 5.25 -4.04 4.57
C MET A 48 4.95 -4.53 3.16
N GLU A 49 4.01 -3.89 2.47
CA GLU A 49 3.70 -4.14 1.06
C GLU A 49 4.92 -3.88 0.18
N ALA A 50 5.55 -2.71 0.29
CA ALA A 50 6.76 -2.37 -0.46
C ALA A 50 7.90 -3.39 -0.23
N LYS A 51 8.09 -3.84 1.02
CA LYS A 51 9.07 -4.89 1.35
C LYS A 51 8.75 -6.22 0.65
N LYS A 52 7.48 -6.62 0.62
CA LYS A 52 7.03 -7.85 -0.05
C LYS A 52 7.17 -7.73 -1.57
N ALA A 53 6.77 -6.61 -2.15
CA ALA A 53 6.92 -6.32 -3.57
C ALA A 53 8.40 -6.38 -4.00
N ALA A 54 9.30 -5.77 -3.22
CA ALA A 54 10.74 -5.85 -3.48
C ALA A 54 11.29 -7.29 -3.39
N ALA A 55 10.79 -8.10 -2.45
CA ALA A 55 11.20 -9.50 -2.34
C ALA A 55 10.76 -10.33 -3.56
N VAL A 56 9.54 -10.08 -4.04
CA VAL A 56 8.94 -10.71 -5.23
C VAL A 56 9.69 -10.29 -6.50
N ALA A 57 10.03 -9.01 -6.67
CA ALA A 57 10.87 -8.51 -7.76
C ALA A 57 12.26 -9.17 -7.78
N ARG A 58 12.91 -9.29 -6.63
CA ARG A 58 14.20 -10.01 -6.54
C ARG A 58 14.07 -11.49 -6.91
N ALA A 59 12.95 -12.13 -6.59
CA ALA A 59 12.70 -13.52 -6.95
C ALA A 59 12.51 -13.67 -8.47
N PHE A 60 11.72 -12.78 -9.07
CA PHE A 60 11.56 -12.68 -10.51
C PHE A 60 12.90 -12.50 -11.23
N ASP A 61 13.72 -11.55 -10.77
CA ASP A 61 15.07 -11.32 -11.33
C ASP A 61 15.93 -12.58 -11.30
N ARG A 62 15.91 -13.32 -10.20
CA ARG A 62 16.66 -14.58 -10.09
C ARG A 62 16.16 -15.61 -11.08
N VAL A 63 14.84 -15.73 -11.27
CA VAL A 63 14.27 -16.63 -12.29
C VAL A 63 14.77 -16.24 -13.67
N MET A 64 14.66 -14.96 -14.05
CA MET A 64 15.04 -14.50 -15.40
C MET A 64 16.56 -14.54 -15.63
N LYS A 65 17.39 -14.38 -14.60
CA LYS A 65 18.86 -14.51 -14.72
C LYS A 65 19.34 -15.96 -14.75
N THR A 66 18.54 -16.90 -14.27
CA THR A 66 18.91 -18.32 -14.27
C THR A 66 18.65 -18.92 -15.64
N GLN A 67 19.68 -19.42 -16.31
CA GLN A 67 19.55 -20.00 -17.65
C GLN A 67 18.76 -21.33 -17.62
N ALA A 68 17.75 -21.46 -18.48
CA ALA A 68 17.05 -22.73 -18.65
C ALA A 68 17.88 -23.69 -19.51
N LYS A 69 17.95 -24.97 -19.09
CA LYS A 69 18.65 -26.04 -19.82
C LYS A 69 17.70 -27.05 -20.47
N SER A 70 16.39 -26.84 -20.37
CA SER A 70 15.35 -27.74 -20.85
C SER A 70 14.06 -26.98 -21.19
N LEU A 71 13.19 -27.62 -21.98
CA LEU A 71 11.85 -27.11 -22.28
C LEU A 71 11.00 -26.90 -21.00
N GLU A 72 11.21 -27.73 -19.98
CA GLU A 72 10.54 -27.56 -18.69
C GLU A 72 10.98 -26.28 -17.98
N GLY A 73 12.28 -25.97 -18.01
CA GLY A 73 12.82 -24.71 -17.47
C GLY A 73 12.28 -23.48 -18.21
N LEU A 74 12.20 -23.53 -19.54
CA LEU A 74 11.56 -22.48 -20.35
C LEU A 74 10.08 -22.30 -19.98
N ARG A 75 9.34 -23.41 -19.83
CA ARG A 75 7.92 -23.38 -19.44
C ARG A 75 7.74 -22.76 -18.04
N ALA A 76 8.67 -22.99 -17.11
CA ALA A 76 8.64 -22.37 -15.79
C ALA A 76 8.78 -20.83 -15.88
N LYS A 77 9.71 -20.32 -16.70
CA LYS A 77 9.85 -18.86 -16.93
C LYS A 77 8.58 -18.23 -17.53
N VAL A 78 7.96 -18.89 -18.50
CA VAL A 78 6.69 -18.42 -19.10
C VAL A 78 5.56 -18.38 -18.08
N LYS A 79 5.49 -19.36 -17.17
CA LYS A 79 4.51 -19.32 -16.07
C LYS A 79 4.76 -18.15 -15.13
N VAL A 80 6.02 -17.86 -14.82
CA VAL A 80 6.39 -16.71 -13.99
C VAL A 80 5.96 -15.40 -14.66
N ARG A 81 6.16 -15.24 -15.97
CA ARG A 81 5.60 -14.10 -16.73
C ARG A 81 4.10 -13.95 -16.54
N ARG A 82 3.34 -15.04 -16.68
CA ARG A 82 1.87 -15.00 -16.52
C ARG A 82 1.42 -14.57 -15.11
N LEU A 83 2.23 -14.86 -14.09
CA LEU A 83 1.98 -14.45 -12.71
C LEU A 83 2.53 -13.05 -12.40
N TRP A 84 3.46 -12.57 -13.21
CA TRP A 84 4.10 -11.27 -13.06
C TRP A 84 3.13 -10.18 -13.52
N ASN A 85 2.25 -9.76 -12.61
CA ASN A 85 1.21 -8.76 -12.86
C ASN A 85 1.76 -7.34 -12.71
N THR A 86 2.73 -6.97 -13.55
CA THR A 86 3.18 -5.59 -13.68
C THR A 86 3.04 -5.16 -15.13
N ASP A 87 2.51 -3.95 -15.36
CA ASP A 87 2.43 -3.33 -16.68
C ASP A 87 3.75 -2.62 -17.05
N GLU A 88 4.86 -2.98 -16.40
CA GLU A 88 6.17 -2.38 -16.63
C GLU A 88 6.84 -2.97 -17.87
N GLU A 89 6.96 -2.16 -18.91
CA GLU A 89 7.60 -2.53 -20.19
C GLU A 89 9.03 -3.09 -20.02
N ALA A 90 9.80 -2.54 -19.06
CA ALA A 90 11.15 -3.01 -18.76
C ALA A 90 11.18 -4.47 -18.29
N SER A 91 10.20 -4.86 -17.47
CA SER A 91 10.04 -6.24 -17.00
C SER A 91 9.72 -7.18 -18.18
N GLU A 92 8.84 -6.77 -19.09
CA GLU A 92 8.52 -7.57 -20.29
C GLU A 92 9.73 -7.77 -21.20
N LEU A 93 10.51 -6.72 -21.45
CA LEU A 93 11.75 -6.80 -22.23
C LEU A 93 12.75 -7.78 -21.60
N GLN A 94 12.91 -7.75 -20.27
CA GLN A 94 13.81 -8.64 -19.55
C GLN A 94 13.41 -10.11 -19.71
N ILE A 95 12.11 -10.42 -19.64
CA ILE A 95 11.61 -11.78 -19.81
C ILE A 95 11.88 -12.27 -21.23
N LEU A 96 11.51 -11.46 -22.24
CA LEU A 96 11.67 -11.82 -23.65
C LEU A 96 13.14 -12.07 -23.98
N LYS A 97 14.04 -11.19 -23.51
CA LYS A 97 15.49 -11.37 -23.67
C LYS A 97 15.98 -12.68 -23.03
N SER A 98 15.58 -12.93 -21.78
CA SER A 98 15.94 -14.15 -21.05
C SER A 98 15.49 -15.42 -21.77
N LEU A 99 14.27 -15.45 -22.30
CA LEU A 99 13.74 -16.59 -23.06
C LEU A 99 14.49 -16.79 -24.38
N VAL A 100 14.81 -15.72 -25.10
CA VAL A 100 15.59 -15.80 -26.35
C VAL A 100 17.00 -16.32 -26.07
N ASP A 101 17.65 -15.84 -25.02
CA ASP A 101 19.00 -16.29 -24.65
C ASP A 101 19.02 -17.78 -24.30
N ASP A 102 18.01 -18.25 -23.55
CA ASP A 102 17.84 -19.69 -23.24
C ASP A 102 17.63 -20.53 -24.51
N ILE A 103 16.75 -20.10 -25.41
CA ILE A 103 16.47 -20.81 -26.68
C ILE A 103 17.73 -20.89 -27.54
N LYS A 104 18.49 -19.79 -27.65
CA LYS A 104 19.76 -19.77 -28.38
C LYS A 104 20.78 -20.71 -27.76
N ALA A 105 20.89 -20.74 -26.44
CA ALA A 105 21.82 -21.65 -25.78
C ALA A 105 21.43 -23.13 -25.95
N MET A 106 20.13 -23.42 -26.02
CA MET A 106 19.64 -24.77 -26.31
C MET A 106 19.82 -25.17 -27.78
N GLY A 107 19.67 -24.23 -28.72
CA GLY A 107 19.82 -24.47 -30.17
C GLY A 107 21.26 -24.35 -30.69
N GLY A 108 22.14 -23.67 -29.97
CA GLY A 108 23.57 -23.50 -30.27
C GLY A 108 24.49 -24.47 -29.54
N ALA A 109 23.94 -25.33 -28.68
CA ALA A 109 24.62 -26.52 -28.17
C ALA A 109 24.53 -27.62 -29.23
N SER A 110 25.29 -27.48 -30.31
CA SER A 110 25.47 -28.49 -31.37
C SER A 110 26.89 -28.38 -31.90
#